data_AF-A0A6B3QTM7-F1
#
_entry.id   AF-A0A6B3QTM7-F1
#
_cell.length_a   1.000
_cell.length_b   1.000
_cell.length_c   1.000
_cell.angle_alpha   90.00
_cell.angle_beta   90.00
_cell.angle_gamma   90.00
#
_symmetry.space_group_name_H-M   'P 1'
#
loop_
_entity.id
_entity.type
_entity.pdbx_description
1 polymer ?
#
loop_
_entity_poly.entity_id
_entity_poly.type
_entity_poly.pdbx_seq_one_letter_code
_entity_poly.pdbx_strand_id
1 'polypeptide(L)'
;MTLAVTAPPASAADRGHSVPLRIATYNIHAGAGSDGVFDLDRQAAALRALDADVIGLQEVDVHWGARSQGLDVAGELARRLGMRVSFAPIYSLDPVTAGEPRREYGVAVLSRFPVRSATNHEITRLSTQDENPVPAPAPGFGEVTLKVRGVPVQVFVTHLDYRADPAVREAQVADTRRIMARERAELPGARQFLLGDFNAEPSAPELAPLWKELRDAGAGTPATYPAEAPVKRIDYVTVGEGVRVRTVTVPEQPTASDHRPVVADVSLARRGPGRG
;
A
#
# COMPACT_ATOMS: atom_id res chain seq x y z
N MET A 1 -26.61 -21.76 -17.36
CA MET A 1 -26.34 -20.90 -18.54
C MET A 1 -26.09 -19.49 -18.02
N THR A 2 -24.82 -19.11 -17.90
CA THR A 2 -24.41 -17.82 -17.31
C THR A 2 -24.06 -16.89 -18.46
N LEU A 3 -24.83 -15.82 -18.62
CA LEU A 3 -24.61 -14.81 -19.65
C LEU A 3 -23.39 -13.96 -19.28
N ALA A 4 -22.30 -14.13 -20.01
CA ALA A 4 -21.14 -13.24 -19.96
C ALA A 4 -21.48 -11.96 -20.74
N VAL A 5 -21.47 -10.81 -20.05
CA VAL A 5 -21.56 -9.50 -20.71
C VAL A 5 -20.15 -9.10 -21.15
N THR A 6 -19.88 -9.24 -22.44
CA THR A 6 -18.64 -8.77 -23.06
C THR A 6 -18.71 -7.27 -23.35
N ALA A 7 -17.78 -6.50 -22.80
CA ALA A 7 -17.59 -5.10 -23.16
C ALA A 7 -17.05 -4.97 -24.61
N PRO A 8 -17.38 -3.88 -25.34
CA PRO A 8 -16.93 -3.69 -26.71
C PRO A 8 -15.40 -3.52 -26.80
N PRO A 9 -14.78 -3.92 -27.93
CA PRO A 9 -13.34 -3.79 -28.12
C PRO A 9 -12.93 -2.32 -28.14
N ALA A 10 -11.85 -2.00 -27.42
CA ALA A 10 -11.27 -0.67 -27.42
C ALA A 10 -10.83 -0.28 -28.85
N SER A 11 -11.31 0.87 -29.33
CA SER A 11 -10.93 1.48 -30.61
C SER A 11 -9.41 1.66 -30.71
N ALA A 12 -8.87 1.43 -31.91
CA ALA A 12 -7.44 1.49 -32.23
C ALA A 12 -6.75 2.86 -31.95
N ALA A 13 -7.51 3.91 -31.59
CA ALA A 13 -6.99 5.22 -31.20
C ALA A 13 -6.40 5.29 -29.78
N ASP A 14 -6.68 4.32 -28.88
CA ASP A 14 -6.23 4.38 -27.47
C ASP A 14 -4.79 3.87 -27.25
N ARG A 15 -4.12 3.34 -28.30
CA ARG A 15 -2.84 2.62 -28.16
C ARG A 15 -1.61 3.51 -27.90
N GLY A 16 -1.73 4.84 -28.01
CA GLY A 16 -0.64 5.79 -27.73
C GLY A 16 -0.79 6.62 -26.44
N HIS A 17 -1.96 6.58 -25.80
CA HIS A 17 -2.36 7.52 -24.74
C HIS A 17 -2.45 6.91 -23.34
N SER A 18 -2.31 5.58 -23.23
CA SER A 18 -2.50 4.87 -21.97
C SER A 18 -1.25 4.09 -21.57
N VAL A 19 -0.76 4.30 -20.35
CA VAL A 19 0.41 3.60 -19.79
C VAL A 19 -0.08 2.53 -18.81
N PRO A 20 0.16 1.23 -19.05
CA PRO A 20 -0.24 0.21 -18.10
C PRO A 20 0.66 0.23 -16.87
N LEU A 21 0.09 -0.14 -15.73
CA LEU A 21 0.76 -0.30 -14.45
C LEU A 21 0.04 -1.39 -13.66
N ARG A 22 0.78 -2.38 -13.14
CA ARG A 22 0.25 -3.32 -12.14
C ARG A 22 0.70 -2.88 -10.76
N ILE A 23 -0.24 -2.62 -9.87
CA ILE A 23 0.02 -2.15 -8.51
C ILE A 23 -0.64 -3.06 -7.49
N ALA A 24 0.03 -3.32 -6.37
CA ALA A 24 -0.49 -4.18 -5.32
C ALA A 24 -0.32 -3.57 -3.93
N THR A 25 -1.17 -3.97 -2.99
CA THR A 25 -0.94 -3.80 -1.55
C THR A 25 -0.90 -5.15 -0.86
N TYR A 26 -0.06 -5.30 0.15
CA TYR A 26 0.00 -6.50 0.97
C TYR A 26 0.50 -6.22 2.39
N ASN A 27 -0.33 -6.49 3.39
CA ASN A 27 0.13 -6.67 4.78
C ASN A 27 0.87 -8.00 4.89
N ILE A 28 2.18 -7.95 5.19
CA ILE A 28 3.04 -9.15 5.24
C ILE A 28 3.19 -9.73 6.65
N HIS A 29 2.47 -9.21 7.64
CA HIS A 29 2.43 -9.71 9.01
C HIS A 29 3.84 -9.96 9.61
N ALA A 30 4.73 -8.96 9.49
CA ALA A 30 6.13 -9.05 9.91
C ALA A 30 6.93 -10.22 9.29
N GLY A 31 6.48 -10.73 8.14
CA GLY A 31 7.06 -11.88 7.43
C GLY A 31 6.52 -13.23 7.88
N ALA A 32 5.52 -13.28 8.77
CA ALA A 32 4.86 -14.49 9.22
C ALA A 32 3.69 -14.91 8.32
N GLY A 33 3.46 -16.21 8.18
CA GLY A 33 2.25 -16.75 7.56
C GLY A 33 1.07 -16.80 8.53
N SER A 34 -0.07 -17.33 8.08
CA SER A 34 -1.21 -17.64 9.00
C SER A 34 -0.83 -18.65 10.10
N ASP A 35 0.25 -19.40 9.90
CA ASP A 35 0.85 -20.30 10.89
C ASP A 35 1.66 -19.59 11.98
N GLY A 36 1.83 -18.26 11.89
CA GLY A 36 2.64 -17.47 12.81
C GLY A 36 4.15 -17.66 12.66
N VAL A 37 4.60 -18.37 11.61
CA VAL A 37 6.01 -18.68 11.39
C VAL A 37 6.62 -17.69 10.39
N PHE A 38 7.72 -17.05 10.78
CA PHE A 38 8.50 -16.21 9.88
C PHE A 38 9.18 -17.06 8.80
N ASP A 39 8.95 -16.71 7.52
CA ASP A 39 9.60 -17.35 6.38
C ASP A 39 9.76 -16.35 5.23
N LEU A 40 10.98 -15.84 5.07
CA LEU A 40 11.29 -14.83 4.07
C LEU A 40 11.32 -15.36 2.63
N ASP A 41 11.63 -16.64 2.44
CA ASP A 41 11.58 -17.28 1.11
C ASP A 41 10.14 -17.38 0.64
N ARG A 42 9.24 -17.78 1.54
CA ARG A 42 7.79 -17.80 1.32
C ARG A 42 7.24 -16.42 1.00
N GLN A 43 7.62 -15.38 1.75
CA GLN A 43 7.25 -13.99 1.44
C GLN A 43 7.72 -13.56 0.03
N ALA A 44 8.98 -13.83 -0.29
CA ALA A 44 9.55 -13.42 -1.56
C ALA A 44 8.89 -14.16 -2.75
N ALA A 45 8.54 -15.43 -2.58
CA ALA A 45 7.80 -16.21 -3.57
C ALA A 45 6.38 -15.65 -3.78
N ALA A 46 5.66 -15.39 -2.68
CA ALA A 46 4.33 -14.79 -2.67
C ALA A 46 4.29 -13.44 -3.40
N LEU A 47 5.19 -12.52 -3.05
CA LEU A 47 5.29 -11.20 -3.69
C LEU A 47 5.70 -11.28 -5.16
N ARG A 48 6.61 -12.20 -5.52
CA ARG A 48 7.01 -12.41 -6.92
C ARG A 48 5.85 -12.92 -7.77
N ALA A 49 4.99 -13.78 -7.21
CA ALA A 49 3.81 -14.30 -7.89
C ALA A 49 2.75 -13.24 -8.21
N LEU A 50 2.75 -12.10 -7.52
CA LEU A 50 1.86 -10.96 -7.84
C LEU A 50 2.21 -10.32 -9.19
N ASP A 51 3.46 -10.45 -9.63
CA ASP A 51 4.01 -9.79 -10.83
C ASP A 51 3.71 -8.29 -10.89
N ALA A 52 3.65 -7.62 -9.74
CA ALA A 52 3.36 -6.21 -9.66
C ALA A 52 4.59 -5.34 -9.99
N ASP A 53 4.34 -4.20 -10.62
CA ASP A 53 5.38 -3.21 -10.89
C ASP A 53 5.69 -2.35 -9.65
N VAL A 54 4.68 -2.14 -8.82
CA VAL A 54 4.77 -1.41 -7.54
C VAL A 54 3.97 -2.16 -6.47
N ILE A 55 4.55 -2.35 -5.29
CA ILE A 55 3.91 -3.02 -4.16
C ILE A 55 4.02 -2.13 -2.93
N GLY A 56 2.88 -1.77 -2.33
CA GLY A 56 2.83 -1.18 -0.99
C GLY A 56 2.76 -2.28 0.07
N LEU A 57 3.67 -2.27 1.03
CA LEU A 57 3.75 -3.26 2.10
C LEU A 57 3.41 -2.64 3.45
N GLN A 58 2.67 -3.38 4.26
CA GLN A 58 2.38 -3.06 5.66
C GLN A 58 3.03 -4.09 6.57
N GLU A 59 3.24 -3.71 7.84
CA GLU A 59 3.86 -4.56 8.87
C GLU A 59 5.26 -5.05 8.52
N VAL A 60 6.10 -4.13 8.05
CA VAL A 60 7.47 -4.45 7.66
C VAL A 60 8.41 -4.19 8.82
N ASP A 61 9.12 -5.24 9.26
CA ASP A 61 10.20 -5.14 10.24
C ASP A 61 11.52 -4.79 9.56
N VAL A 62 12.30 -3.90 10.19
CA VAL A 62 13.70 -3.65 9.86
C VAL A 62 14.49 -3.74 11.17
N HIS A 63 15.25 -4.81 11.33
CA HIS A 63 16.02 -5.11 12.54
C HIS A 63 15.18 -5.19 13.83
N TRP A 64 13.87 -5.43 13.72
CA TRP A 64 12.95 -5.32 14.86
C TRP A 64 13.27 -6.25 16.02
N GLY A 65 13.74 -7.47 15.74
CA GLY A 65 14.14 -8.45 16.74
C GLY A 65 13.94 -9.88 16.29
N ALA A 66 13.79 -10.80 17.25
CA ALA A 66 13.76 -12.24 17.00
C ALA A 66 12.63 -12.70 16.06
N ARG A 67 11.46 -12.04 16.08
CA ARG A 67 10.31 -12.43 15.23
C ARG A 67 10.61 -12.37 13.72
N SER A 68 11.52 -11.48 13.32
CA SER A 68 11.99 -11.29 11.95
C SER A 68 13.48 -11.59 11.80
N GLN A 69 14.04 -12.35 12.75
CA GLN A 69 15.46 -12.75 12.80
C GLN A 69 16.45 -11.56 12.75
N GLY A 70 16.02 -10.36 13.16
CA GLY A 70 16.83 -9.14 13.10
C GLY A 70 17.14 -8.64 11.68
N LEU A 71 16.43 -9.15 10.66
CA LEU A 71 16.68 -8.80 9.27
C LEU A 71 16.12 -7.42 8.90
N ASP A 72 16.75 -6.78 7.92
CA ASP A 72 16.11 -5.73 7.12
C ASP A 72 15.17 -6.42 6.11
N VAL A 73 13.92 -6.69 6.53
CA VAL A 73 12.95 -7.41 5.69
C VAL A 73 12.64 -6.60 4.43
N ALA A 74 12.54 -5.27 4.54
CA ALA A 74 12.27 -4.39 3.41
C ALA A 74 13.36 -4.49 2.32
N GLY A 75 14.63 -4.35 2.74
CA GLY A 75 15.79 -4.44 1.87
C GLY A 75 16.00 -5.82 1.27
N GLU A 76 15.80 -6.87 2.07
CA GLU A 76 16.01 -8.25 1.61
C GLU A 76 14.93 -8.70 0.62
N LEU A 77 13.66 -8.32 0.84
CA LEU A 77 12.59 -8.52 -0.16
C LEU A 77 12.90 -7.78 -1.46
N ALA A 78 13.31 -6.51 -1.36
CA ALA A 78 13.67 -5.71 -2.53
C ALA A 78 14.80 -6.36 -3.34
N ARG A 79 15.85 -6.84 -2.66
CA ARG A 79 16.98 -7.55 -3.27
C ARG A 79 16.52 -8.83 -3.98
N ARG A 80 15.70 -9.66 -3.32
CA ARG A 80 15.18 -10.92 -3.88
C ARG A 80 14.26 -10.72 -5.07
N LEU A 81 13.47 -9.64 -5.07
CA LEU A 81 12.55 -9.31 -6.16
C LEU A 81 13.21 -8.50 -7.29
N GLY A 82 14.45 -8.03 -7.10
CA GLY A 82 15.11 -7.13 -8.05
C GLY A 82 14.41 -5.77 -8.15
N MET A 83 13.84 -5.30 -7.04
CA MET A 83 13.08 -4.05 -6.94
C MET A 83 13.85 -3.02 -6.09
N ARG A 84 13.46 -1.77 -6.23
CA ARG A 84 13.90 -0.68 -5.35
C ARG A 84 12.97 -0.60 -4.15
N VAL A 85 13.49 -0.16 -3.01
CA VAL A 85 12.71 -0.02 -1.78
C VAL A 85 12.74 1.42 -1.29
N SER A 86 11.61 1.86 -0.75
CA SER A 86 11.51 2.99 0.17
C SER A 86 10.82 2.48 1.43
N PHE A 87 11.46 2.65 2.58
CA PHE A 87 10.89 2.28 3.88
C PHE A 87 10.50 3.56 4.64
N ALA A 88 9.32 3.53 5.26
CA ALA A 88 8.78 4.61 6.06
C ALA A 88 8.44 4.05 7.45
N PRO A 89 9.32 4.24 8.45
CA PRO A 89 9.09 3.72 9.79
C PRO A 89 7.86 4.38 10.44
N ILE A 90 7.04 3.57 11.10
CA ILE A 90 6.03 3.99 12.08
C ILE A 90 6.68 4.09 13.46
N TYR A 91 7.49 3.08 13.81
CA TYR A 91 8.31 3.06 15.01
C TYR A 91 9.78 2.97 14.63
N SER A 92 10.61 3.67 15.39
CA SER A 92 12.07 3.56 15.33
C SER A 92 12.57 3.59 16.76
N LEU A 93 12.91 2.42 17.31
CA LEU A 93 13.31 2.22 18.71
C LEU A 93 14.83 2.06 18.80
N ASP A 94 15.37 2.34 19.99
CA ASP A 94 16.78 2.11 20.26
C ASP A 94 17.13 0.61 20.13
N PRO A 95 18.36 0.30 19.67
CA PRO A 95 18.83 -1.08 19.63
C PRO A 95 18.87 -1.68 21.05
N VAL A 96 18.72 -3.00 21.15
CA VAL A 96 18.90 -3.72 22.42
C VAL A 96 20.37 -3.66 22.87
N THR A 97 21.29 -3.82 21.92
CA THR A 97 22.74 -3.72 22.15
C THR A 97 23.26 -2.40 21.59
N ALA A 98 23.95 -1.61 22.40
CA ALA A 98 24.56 -0.36 21.94
C ALA A 98 25.48 -0.59 20.74
N GLY A 99 25.28 0.18 19.67
CA GLY A 99 26.05 0.08 18.41
C GLY A 99 25.40 -0.77 17.32
N GLU A 100 24.31 -1.50 17.61
CA GLU A 100 23.49 -2.17 16.59
C GLU A 100 22.54 -1.18 15.88
N PRO A 101 22.02 -1.54 14.68
CA PRO A 101 21.00 -0.75 14.00
C PRO A 101 19.73 -0.56 14.85
N ARG A 102 19.03 0.56 14.64
CA ARG A 102 17.72 0.82 15.26
C ARG A 102 16.72 -0.27 14.88
N ARG A 103 15.78 -0.51 15.79
CA ARG A 103 14.70 -1.48 15.60
C ARG A 103 13.49 -0.75 15.04
N GLU A 104 13.13 -1.03 13.80
CA GLU A 104 12.11 -0.27 13.09
C GLU A 104 10.97 -1.17 12.61
N TYR A 105 9.77 -0.60 12.59
CA TYR A 105 8.55 -1.22 12.10
C TYR A 105 7.78 -0.17 11.32
N GLY A 106 7.28 -0.51 10.14
CA GLY A 106 6.61 0.48 9.30
C GLY A 106 5.97 -0.07 8.04
N VAL A 107 5.84 0.83 7.07
CA VAL A 107 5.34 0.53 5.73
C VAL A 107 6.48 0.67 4.72
N ALA A 108 6.37 -0.01 3.59
CA ALA A 108 7.36 0.08 2.52
C ALA A 108 6.72 0.18 1.13
N VAL A 109 7.45 0.72 0.17
CA VAL A 109 7.12 0.61 -1.26
C VAL A 109 8.24 -0.12 -1.97
N LEU A 110 7.91 -1.22 -2.63
CA LEU A 110 8.77 -1.88 -3.60
C LEU A 110 8.42 -1.42 -5.01
N SER A 111 9.39 -1.03 -5.83
CA SER A 111 9.16 -0.57 -7.21
C SER A 111 10.16 -1.09 -8.22
N ARG A 112 9.68 -1.54 -9.38
CA ARG A 112 10.51 -1.77 -10.58
C ARG A 112 11.03 -0.45 -11.17
N PHE A 113 10.36 0.68 -10.91
CA PHE A 113 10.74 2.00 -11.40
C PHE A 113 11.67 2.73 -10.42
N PRO A 114 12.53 3.65 -10.91
CA PRO A 114 13.31 4.51 -10.03
C PRO A 114 12.43 5.38 -9.13
N VAL A 115 12.70 5.35 -7.83
CA VAL A 115 12.16 6.29 -6.84
C VAL A 115 12.82 7.65 -7.07
N ARG A 116 12.00 8.69 -7.27
CA ARG A 116 12.46 10.06 -7.52
C ARG A 116 12.56 10.88 -6.25
N SER A 117 11.59 10.68 -5.36
CA SER A 117 11.58 11.21 -4.01
C SER A 117 10.78 10.25 -3.13
N ALA A 118 11.07 10.29 -1.83
CA ALA A 118 10.34 9.57 -0.82
C ALA A 118 10.18 10.49 0.40
N THR A 119 9.00 10.47 1.01
CA THR A 119 8.67 11.26 2.20
C THR A 119 7.92 10.37 3.18
N ASN A 120 8.25 10.44 4.46
CA ASN A 120 7.45 9.82 5.52
C ASN A 120 6.68 10.93 6.23
N HIS A 121 5.39 11.03 5.93
CA HIS A 121 4.54 12.05 6.52
C HIS A 121 4.08 11.62 7.91
N GLU A 122 3.87 12.62 8.77
CA GLU A 122 3.20 12.42 10.05
C GLU A 122 1.69 12.44 9.89
N ILE A 123 1.02 11.48 10.51
CA ILE A 123 -0.43 11.41 10.66
C ILE A 123 -0.76 11.15 12.13
N THR A 124 -1.98 11.44 12.56
CA THR A 124 -2.41 11.16 13.93
C THR A 124 -2.27 9.65 14.22
N ARG A 125 -1.56 9.26 15.29
CA ARG A 125 -1.45 7.86 15.73
C ARG A 125 -1.64 7.75 17.23
N LEU A 126 -2.12 6.59 17.66
CA LEU A 126 -2.15 6.18 19.05
C LEU A 126 -1.14 5.05 19.25
N SER A 127 0.01 5.39 19.83
CA SER A 127 1.15 4.47 20.01
C SER A 127 0.74 3.17 20.70
N THR A 128 1.37 2.08 20.30
CA THR A 128 1.29 0.77 20.94
C THR A 128 2.58 0.43 21.71
N GLN A 129 3.55 1.34 21.69
CA GLN A 129 4.85 1.18 22.36
C GLN A 129 4.95 2.00 23.64
N ASP A 130 4.08 3.01 23.82
CA ASP A 130 4.06 3.84 25.01
C ASP A 130 3.09 3.26 26.05
N GLU A 131 3.42 3.43 27.34
CA GLU A 131 2.60 2.93 28.45
C GLU A 131 1.25 3.66 28.56
N ASN A 132 1.26 4.99 28.33
CA ASN A 132 0.08 5.85 28.43
C ASN A 132 -0.06 6.70 27.15
N PRO A 133 -0.38 6.09 26.00
CA PRO A 133 -0.38 6.78 24.73
C PRO A 133 -1.57 7.75 24.63
N VAL A 134 -1.34 8.88 23.97
CA VAL A 134 -2.40 9.80 23.53
C VAL A 134 -2.29 10.01 22.03
N PRO A 135 -3.40 10.28 21.31
CA PRO A 135 -3.34 10.55 19.89
C PRO A 135 -2.47 11.78 19.59
N ALA A 136 -1.46 11.62 18.75
CA ALA A 136 -0.55 12.70 18.34
C ALA A 136 -0.02 12.45 16.92
N PRO A 137 0.42 13.49 16.18
CA PRO A 137 1.14 13.30 14.93
C PRO A 137 2.40 12.45 15.15
N ALA A 138 2.56 11.42 14.33
CA ALA A 138 3.71 10.53 14.33
C ALA A 138 3.96 10.00 12.91
N PRO A 139 5.20 9.61 12.55
CA PRO A 139 5.51 9.09 11.22
C PRO A 139 4.77 7.79 10.92
N GLY A 140 4.72 7.40 9.64
CA GLY A 140 4.08 6.16 9.21
C GLY A 140 3.16 6.28 8.01
N PHE A 141 3.18 7.42 7.30
CA PHE A 141 2.46 7.60 6.05
C PHE A 141 3.45 7.82 4.90
N GLY A 142 3.89 6.72 4.29
CA GLY A 142 4.95 6.74 3.28
C GLY A 142 4.44 7.20 1.92
N GLU A 143 5.11 8.17 1.33
CA GLU A 143 4.92 8.62 -0.05
C GLU A 143 6.16 8.30 -0.87
N VAL A 144 5.98 7.78 -2.09
CA VAL A 144 7.01 7.79 -3.13
C VAL A 144 6.52 8.43 -4.41
N THR A 145 7.36 9.25 -5.03
CA THR A 145 7.15 9.71 -6.41
C THR A 145 7.96 8.86 -7.38
N LEU A 146 7.28 8.32 -8.38
CA LEU A 146 7.82 7.47 -9.45
C LEU A 146 7.62 8.14 -10.81
N LYS A 147 8.42 7.71 -11.80
CA LYS A 147 8.19 8.04 -13.22
C LYS A 147 7.89 6.76 -14.00
N VAL A 148 6.61 6.45 -14.15
CA VAL A 148 6.12 5.24 -14.83
C VAL A 148 5.99 5.52 -16.32
N ARG A 149 6.97 5.08 -17.11
CA ARG A 149 7.00 5.23 -18.58
C ARG A 149 6.65 6.65 -19.06
N GLY A 150 7.18 7.65 -18.34
CA GLY A 150 7.00 9.08 -18.61
C GLY A 150 5.89 9.78 -17.80
N VAL A 151 5.00 9.03 -17.13
CA VAL A 151 3.92 9.58 -16.31
C VAL A 151 4.38 9.72 -14.86
N PRO A 152 4.25 10.89 -14.23
CA PRO A 152 4.49 11.03 -12.79
C PRO A 152 3.40 10.29 -12.00
N VAL A 153 3.82 9.48 -11.03
CA VAL A 153 2.94 8.69 -10.17
C VAL A 153 3.37 8.90 -8.72
N GLN A 154 2.42 9.23 -7.85
CA GLN A 154 2.61 9.30 -6.41
C GLN A 154 1.92 8.08 -5.79
N VAL A 155 2.65 7.31 -5.01
CA VAL A 155 2.14 6.14 -4.30
C VAL A 155 2.28 6.39 -2.81
N PHE A 156 1.13 6.42 -2.14
CA PHE A 156 1.02 6.53 -0.70
C PHE A 156 0.73 5.14 -0.11
N VAL A 157 1.39 4.80 0.99
CA VAL A 157 1.12 3.57 1.74
C VAL A 157 0.80 3.93 3.19
N THR A 158 -0.29 3.37 3.70
CA THR A 158 -0.72 3.55 5.08
C THR A 158 -1.05 2.22 5.74
N HIS A 159 -1.07 2.24 7.07
CA HIS A 159 -1.63 1.19 7.92
C HIS A 159 -2.40 1.90 9.03
N LEU A 160 -3.74 1.95 8.89
CA LEU A 160 -4.61 2.69 9.80
C LEU A 160 -4.82 1.94 11.12
N ASP A 161 -5.26 2.65 12.15
CA ASP A 161 -5.46 2.09 13.49
C ASP A 161 -6.46 0.92 13.50
N TYR A 162 -6.08 -0.18 14.17
CA TYR A 162 -6.83 -1.43 14.19
C TYR A 162 -7.90 -1.51 15.30
N ARG A 163 -7.93 -0.54 16.22
CA ARG A 163 -8.81 -0.60 17.39
C ARG A 163 -10.27 -0.44 17.00
N ALA A 164 -11.17 -0.95 17.84
CA ALA A 164 -12.60 -0.88 17.57
C ALA A 164 -13.14 0.56 17.54
N ASP A 165 -12.60 1.45 18.37
CA ASP A 165 -12.91 2.88 18.36
C ASP A 165 -12.34 3.53 17.09
N PRO A 166 -13.20 4.10 16.21
CA PRO A 166 -12.75 4.68 14.95
C PRO A 166 -12.09 6.06 15.10
N ALA A 167 -12.10 6.70 16.28
CA ALA A 167 -11.66 8.09 16.43
C ALA A 167 -10.24 8.36 15.90
N VAL A 168 -9.30 7.43 16.10
CA VAL A 168 -7.94 7.54 15.55
C VAL A 168 -7.95 7.37 14.03
N ARG A 169 -8.71 6.41 13.49
CA ARG A 169 -8.86 6.24 12.03
C ARG A 169 -9.49 7.48 11.38
N GLU A 170 -10.49 8.10 12.01
CA GLU A 170 -11.10 9.34 11.52
C GLU A 170 -10.07 10.48 11.38
N ALA A 171 -9.24 10.67 12.40
CA ALA A 171 -8.16 11.65 12.36
C ALA A 171 -7.11 11.30 11.28
N GLN A 172 -6.75 10.02 11.16
CA GLN A 172 -5.82 9.56 10.12
C GLN A 172 -6.36 9.77 8.71
N VAL A 173 -7.65 9.53 8.47
CA VAL A 173 -8.30 9.79 7.17
C VAL A 173 -8.30 11.29 6.87
N ALA A 174 -8.57 12.14 7.86
CA ALA A 174 -8.51 13.60 7.69
C ALA A 174 -7.09 14.08 7.33
N ASP A 175 -6.06 13.58 8.03
CA ASP A 175 -4.66 13.87 7.73
C ASP A 175 -4.24 13.38 6.35
N THR A 176 -4.62 12.14 6.01
CA THR A 176 -4.35 11.51 4.70
C THR A 176 -4.88 12.38 3.56
N ARG A 177 -6.15 12.80 3.64
CA ARG A 177 -6.78 13.66 2.63
C ARG A 177 -6.07 15.01 2.50
N ARG A 178 -5.77 15.66 3.63
CA ARG A 178 -5.05 16.95 3.67
C ARG A 178 -3.68 16.84 3.00
N ILE A 179 -2.92 15.78 3.32
CA ILE A 179 -1.59 15.54 2.76
C ILE A 179 -1.70 15.26 1.27
N MET A 180 -2.51 14.28 0.85
CA MET A 180 -2.66 13.93 -0.56
C MET A 180 -3.14 15.10 -1.42
N ALA A 181 -4.03 15.96 -0.90
CA ALA A 181 -4.47 17.17 -1.58
C ALA A 181 -3.32 18.18 -1.80
N ARG A 182 -2.47 18.39 -0.77
CA ARG A 182 -1.28 19.24 -0.88
C ARG A 182 -0.31 18.68 -1.92
N GLU A 183 0.04 17.39 -1.83
CA GLU A 183 1.00 16.76 -2.75
C GLU A 183 0.49 16.72 -4.19
N ARG A 184 -0.83 16.66 -4.39
CA ARG A 184 -1.46 16.78 -5.71
C ARG A 184 -1.26 18.17 -6.30
N ALA A 185 -1.33 19.21 -5.47
CA ALA A 185 -1.14 20.59 -5.89
C ALA A 185 0.33 20.89 -6.22
N GLU A 186 1.26 20.28 -5.49
CA GLU A 186 2.71 20.44 -5.70
C GLU A 186 3.23 19.68 -6.94
N LEU A 187 2.56 18.58 -7.33
CA LEU A 187 2.90 17.83 -8.54
C LEU A 187 1.71 17.70 -9.52
N PRO A 188 1.31 18.79 -10.20
CA PRO A 188 0.19 18.78 -11.11
C PRO A 188 0.29 17.70 -12.20
N GLY A 189 -0.77 16.92 -12.35
CA GLY A 189 -0.82 15.86 -13.36
C GLY A 189 -0.19 14.54 -12.93
N ALA A 190 0.32 14.41 -11.70
CA ALA A 190 0.60 13.12 -11.09
C ALA A 190 -0.66 12.26 -10.97
N ARG A 191 -0.49 10.94 -11.04
CA ARG A 191 -1.53 9.97 -10.70
C ARG A 191 -1.27 9.48 -9.30
N GLN A 192 -2.23 9.72 -8.41
CA GLN A 192 -2.12 9.32 -7.01
C GLN A 192 -2.77 7.96 -6.76
N PHE A 193 -2.10 7.15 -5.97
CA PHE A 193 -2.58 5.89 -5.42
C PHE A 193 -2.43 5.94 -3.91
N LEU A 194 -3.42 5.47 -3.18
CA LEU A 194 -3.29 5.18 -1.76
C LEU A 194 -3.53 3.68 -1.56
N LEU A 195 -2.54 3.03 -0.99
CA LEU A 195 -2.46 1.60 -0.76
C LEU A 195 -2.43 1.36 0.75
N GLY A 196 -3.01 0.26 1.20
CA GLY A 196 -2.79 -0.15 2.57
C GLY A 196 -3.86 -1.03 3.16
N ASP A 197 -3.59 -1.45 4.39
CA ASP A 197 -4.57 -1.96 5.32
C ASP A 197 -5.22 -0.77 6.04
N PHE A 198 -6.51 -0.57 5.80
CA PHE A 198 -7.28 0.52 6.40
C PHE A 198 -7.95 0.10 7.71
N ASN A 199 -7.87 -1.18 8.10
CA ASN A 199 -8.51 -1.72 9.29
C ASN A 199 -10.01 -1.41 9.41
N ALA A 200 -10.67 -1.14 8.29
CA ALA A 200 -12.05 -0.72 8.22
C ALA A 200 -12.70 -1.26 6.95
N GLU A 201 -13.96 -1.70 7.08
CA GLU A 201 -14.75 -2.16 5.94
C GLU A 201 -15.17 -0.99 5.04
N PRO A 202 -15.56 -1.24 3.78
CA PRO A 202 -15.76 -0.16 2.80
C PRO A 202 -16.89 0.80 3.18
N SER A 203 -17.87 0.32 3.94
CA SER A 203 -19.02 1.07 4.45
C SER A 203 -18.75 1.77 5.79
N ALA A 204 -17.56 1.63 6.37
CA ALA A 204 -17.20 2.26 7.64
C ALA A 204 -17.30 3.80 7.50
N PRO A 205 -18.04 4.50 8.39
CA PRO A 205 -18.28 5.93 8.27
C PRO A 205 -17.01 6.78 8.18
N GLU A 206 -15.95 6.38 8.89
CA GLU A 206 -14.67 7.07 8.91
C GLU A 206 -13.97 7.09 7.55
N LEU A 207 -14.26 6.12 6.66
CA LEU A 207 -13.71 6.08 5.30
C LEU A 207 -14.54 6.90 4.29
N ALA A 208 -15.78 7.25 4.61
CA ALA A 208 -16.67 7.96 3.69
C ALA A 208 -16.08 9.28 3.12
N PRO A 209 -15.33 10.09 3.88
CA PRO A 209 -14.66 11.27 3.33
C PRO A 209 -13.60 10.94 2.28
N LEU A 210 -12.91 9.79 2.40
CA LEU A 210 -11.87 9.36 1.46
C LEU A 210 -12.46 9.01 0.09
N TRP A 211 -13.64 8.37 0.08
CA TRP A 211 -14.36 7.98 -1.14
C TRP A 211 -14.89 9.15 -1.98
N LYS A 212 -14.89 10.37 -1.43
CA LYS A 212 -15.21 11.58 -2.18
C LYS A 212 -14.07 12.03 -3.11
N GLU A 213 -12.84 11.57 -2.84
CA GLU A 213 -11.61 12.01 -3.53
C GLU A 213 -10.91 10.87 -4.28
N LEU A 214 -11.07 9.65 -3.77
CA LEU A 214 -10.44 8.44 -4.31
C LEU A 214 -11.51 7.41 -4.66
N ARG A 215 -11.22 6.59 -5.68
CA ARG A 215 -12.03 5.42 -6.01
C ARG A 215 -11.37 4.18 -5.44
N ASP A 216 -12.14 3.35 -4.74
CA ASP A 216 -11.75 1.97 -4.43
C ASP A 216 -11.66 1.17 -5.74
N ALA A 217 -10.46 0.70 -6.09
CA ALA A 217 -10.28 -0.10 -7.30
C ALA A 217 -10.90 -1.50 -7.14
N GLY A 218 -10.93 -2.03 -5.92
CA GLY A 218 -11.41 -3.37 -5.58
C GLY A 218 -12.88 -3.40 -5.16
N ALA A 219 -13.70 -2.43 -5.57
CA ALA A 219 -15.12 -2.47 -5.26
C ALA A 219 -15.76 -3.79 -5.72
N GLY A 220 -16.27 -4.58 -4.78
CA GLY A 220 -16.87 -5.89 -5.04
C GLY A 220 -15.90 -7.08 -5.07
N THR A 221 -14.61 -6.88 -4.76
CA THR A 221 -13.69 -8.02 -4.56
C THR A 221 -13.99 -8.76 -3.25
N PRO A 222 -13.54 -10.02 -3.12
CA PRO A 222 -13.66 -10.77 -1.86
C PRO A 222 -12.98 -10.07 -0.67
N ALA A 223 -13.33 -10.53 0.52
CA ALA A 223 -12.63 -10.19 1.76
C ALA A 223 -11.15 -10.63 1.72
N THR A 224 -10.33 -9.96 2.51
CA THR A 224 -8.87 -10.12 2.54
C THR A 224 -8.37 -10.69 3.86
N TYR A 225 -9.18 -10.59 4.93
CA TYR A 225 -8.79 -10.98 6.29
C TYR A 225 -9.87 -11.79 7.03
N PRO A 226 -9.51 -12.82 7.82
CA PRO A 226 -8.21 -13.50 7.82
C PRO A 226 -8.01 -14.31 6.52
N ALA A 227 -6.78 -14.54 6.09
CA ALA A 227 -6.50 -15.07 4.76
C ALA A 227 -7.05 -16.49 4.52
N GLU A 228 -7.10 -17.33 5.55
CA GLU A 228 -7.63 -18.70 5.47
C GLU A 228 -9.15 -18.73 5.24
N ALA A 229 -9.89 -17.86 5.93
CA ALA A 229 -11.35 -17.76 5.85
C ALA A 229 -11.78 -16.29 5.89
N PRO A 230 -11.64 -15.55 4.78
CA PRO A 230 -11.81 -14.09 4.80
C PRO A 230 -13.26 -13.70 5.05
N VAL A 231 -13.45 -12.81 6.02
CA VAL A 231 -14.76 -12.25 6.39
C VAL A 231 -14.77 -10.72 6.42
N LYS A 232 -13.60 -10.07 6.38
CA LYS A 232 -13.46 -8.61 6.32
C LYS A 232 -12.66 -8.20 5.09
N ARG A 233 -13.09 -7.14 4.41
CA ARG A 233 -12.28 -6.48 3.37
C ARG A 233 -11.68 -5.21 3.94
N ILE A 234 -10.40 -5.26 4.28
CA ILE A 234 -9.68 -4.15 4.94
C ILE A 234 -8.43 -3.70 4.20
N ASP A 235 -8.01 -4.43 3.17
CA ASP A 235 -6.88 -4.06 2.31
C ASP A 235 -7.37 -3.42 1.02
N TYR A 236 -6.77 -2.30 0.63
CA TYR A 236 -7.26 -1.48 -0.48
C TYR A 236 -6.16 -1.04 -1.43
N VAL A 237 -6.48 -1.13 -2.73
CA VAL A 237 -5.87 -0.28 -3.76
C VAL A 237 -6.87 0.81 -4.10
N THR A 238 -6.53 2.06 -3.81
CA THR A 238 -7.36 3.21 -4.16
C THR A 238 -6.67 4.06 -5.23
N VAL A 239 -7.46 4.68 -6.10
CA VAL A 239 -6.97 5.43 -7.26
C VAL A 239 -7.57 6.82 -7.33
N GLY A 240 -6.74 7.81 -7.63
CA GLY A 240 -7.16 9.18 -7.88
C GLY A 240 -7.65 9.41 -9.32
N GLU A 241 -7.74 10.68 -9.70
CA GLU A 241 -8.11 11.09 -11.05
C GLU A 241 -7.13 10.63 -12.13
N GLY A 242 -7.64 10.39 -13.34
CA GLY A 242 -6.82 10.02 -14.50
C GLY A 242 -6.24 8.60 -14.49
N VAL A 243 -6.67 7.76 -13.54
CA VAL A 243 -6.37 6.32 -13.45
C VAL A 243 -7.62 5.51 -13.81
N ARG A 244 -7.52 4.68 -14.84
CA ARG A 244 -8.59 3.74 -15.22
C ARG A 244 -8.21 2.34 -14.74
N VAL A 245 -9.02 1.79 -13.84
CA VAL A 245 -8.92 0.40 -13.37
C VAL A 245 -9.37 -0.55 -14.48
N ARG A 246 -8.63 -1.63 -14.70
CA ARG A 246 -8.92 -2.65 -15.72
C ARG A 246 -9.42 -3.93 -15.07
N THR A 247 -8.62 -4.48 -14.18
CA THR A 247 -8.91 -5.70 -13.42
C THR A 247 -8.38 -5.56 -12.02
N VAL A 248 -9.09 -6.12 -11.05
CA VAL A 248 -8.61 -6.26 -9.68
C VAL A 248 -8.81 -7.69 -9.23
N THR A 249 -7.80 -8.24 -8.56
CA THR A 249 -7.80 -9.61 -8.05
C THR A 249 -7.32 -9.62 -6.62
N VAL A 250 -7.79 -10.62 -5.87
CA VAL A 250 -7.35 -10.92 -4.50
C VAL A 250 -6.79 -12.33 -4.50
N PRO A 251 -5.49 -12.51 -4.80
CA PRO A 251 -4.87 -13.84 -4.82
C PRO A 251 -4.99 -14.53 -3.45
N GLU A 252 -5.28 -15.83 -3.47
CA GLU A 252 -5.29 -16.64 -2.24
C GLU A 252 -3.86 -16.99 -1.87
N GLN A 253 -3.35 -16.42 -0.77
CA GLN A 253 -2.00 -16.67 -0.27
C GLN A 253 -1.97 -16.86 1.27
N PRO A 254 -2.83 -17.72 1.86
CA PRO A 254 -2.92 -17.86 3.32
C PRO A 254 -1.63 -18.35 3.99
N THR A 255 -0.78 -19.04 3.24
CA THR A 255 0.50 -19.53 3.74
C THR A 255 1.52 -18.41 3.92
N ALA A 256 1.41 -17.31 3.19
CA ALA A 256 2.38 -16.21 3.23
C ALA A 256 1.98 -15.09 4.18
N SER A 257 0.71 -14.88 4.49
CA SER A 257 0.28 -13.90 5.48
C SER A 257 -1.12 -14.27 5.97
N ASP A 258 -1.53 -13.70 7.10
CA ASP A 258 -2.92 -13.70 7.55
C ASP A 258 -3.78 -12.67 6.80
N HIS A 259 -3.20 -11.88 5.89
CA HIS A 259 -3.91 -11.10 4.88
C HIS A 259 -3.79 -11.71 3.48
N ARG A 260 -4.76 -11.40 2.62
CA ARG A 260 -4.66 -11.64 1.16
C ARG A 260 -4.25 -10.33 0.46
N PRO A 261 -3.30 -10.36 -0.49
CA PRO A 261 -2.92 -9.19 -1.25
C PRO A 261 -4.06 -8.72 -2.16
N VAL A 262 -4.10 -7.42 -2.46
CA VAL A 262 -4.98 -6.85 -3.49
C VAL A 262 -4.12 -6.35 -4.64
N VAL A 263 -4.39 -6.85 -5.85
CA VAL A 263 -3.64 -6.52 -7.06
C VAL A 263 -4.55 -5.87 -8.08
N ALA A 264 -4.19 -4.67 -8.55
CA ALA A 264 -4.93 -3.93 -9.56
C ALA A 264 -4.07 -3.71 -10.82
N ASP A 265 -4.62 -4.10 -11.95
CA ASP A 265 -4.15 -3.66 -13.26
C ASP A 265 -4.84 -2.35 -13.63
N VAL A 266 -4.05 -1.31 -13.83
CA VAL A 266 -4.55 0.02 -14.16
C VAL A 266 -3.89 0.56 -15.41
N SER A 267 -4.52 1.58 -15.96
CA SER A 267 -4.03 2.30 -17.11
C SER A 267 -4.04 3.80 -16.83
N LEU A 268 -2.88 4.43 -16.97
CA LEU A 268 -2.65 5.84 -16.66
C LEU A 268 -2.81 6.65 -17.93
N ALA A 269 -3.66 7.68 -17.90
CA ALA A 269 -3.77 8.61 -19.03
C ALA A 269 -2.49 9.46 -19.13
N ARG A 270 -1.83 9.44 -20.30
CA ARG A 270 -0.84 10.46 -20.65
C ARG A 270 -1.58 11.75 -20.92
N ARG A 271 -1.26 12.82 -20.17
CA ARG A 271 -1.68 14.16 -20.63
C ARG A 271 -0.95 14.41 -21.94
N GLY A 272 -1.69 14.71 -23.01
CA GLY A 272 -1.09 15.22 -24.25
C GLY A 272 -0.34 16.52 -23.96
N PRO A 273 0.59 16.94 -24.84
CA PRO A 273 1.13 18.29 -24.75
C PRO A 273 -0.07 19.25 -24.79
N GLY A 274 -0.25 20.04 -23.73
CA GLY A 274 -1.30 21.05 -23.71
C GLY A 274 -1.15 21.90 -24.96
N ARG A 275 -2.23 22.05 -25.74
CA ARG A 275 -2.24 23.12 -26.74
C ARG A 275 -2.18 24.42 -25.93
N GLY A 276 -1.07 25.14 -26.09
CA GLY A 276 -0.89 26.48 -25.52
C GLY A 276 -1.87 27.48 -26.10
#